data_AF-A0A9E3D9W5-F1
#
_entry.id   AF-A0A9E3D9W5-F1
#
_cell.length_a   1.000
_cell.length_b   1.000
_cell.length_c   1.000
_cell.angle_alpha   90.00
_cell.angle_beta   90.00
_cell.angle_gamma   90.00
#
_symmetry.space_group_name_H-M   'P 1'
#
loop_
_entity.id
_entity.type
_entity.pdbx_description
1 polymer ?
#
loop_
_entity_poly.entity_id
_entity_poly.type
_entity_poly.pdbx_seq_one_letter_code
_entity_poly.pdbx_strand_id
1 'polypeptide(L)'
;MFRRTPIFLLSVACGLAPTSFLRAQETAAKLARDPSIVRGDELNAAQRTAVDKGLAWLARAQGADGSFGGDGLPKNAAVTALAGIALMEAGNLPGRGKYGQNVAKCLAFILSITQESGLIAGDQSHGPMYGHG
;
A
#
# COMPACT_ATOMS: atom_id res chain seq x y z
N MET A 1 36.56 -55.58 33.32
CA MET A 1 36.76 -54.58 32.26
C MET A 1 35.44 -54.42 31.51
N PHE A 2 34.60 -53.45 31.87
CA PHE A 2 33.53 -52.87 31.03
C PHE A 2 32.88 -51.72 31.83
N ARG A 3 33.19 -50.48 31.44
CA ARG A 3 32.56 -49.26 31.98
C ARG A 3 31.15 -49.13 31.40
N ARG A 4 30.15 -48.87 32.26
CA ARG A 4 28.84 -48.34 31.86
C ARG A 4 28.82 -46.85 32.20
N THR A 5 28.84 -46.00 31.20
CA THR A 5 28.55 -44.55 31.33
C THR A 5 27.08 -44.31 30.95
N PRO A 6 26.30 -43.56 31.76
CA PRO A 6 24.97 -43.13 31.37
C PRO A 6 25.05 -41.91 30.44
N ILE A 7 24.25 -41.94 29.37
CA ILE A 7 24.03 -40.84 28.43
C ILE A 7 23.11 -39.83 29.13
N PHE A 8 23.65 -38.66 29.49
CA PHE A 8 22.86 -37.50 29.88
C PHE A 8 22.38 -36.78 28.60
N LEU A 9 21.06 -36.57 28.51
CA LEU A 9 20.45 -35.59 27.62
C LEU A 9 21.07 -34.20 27.86
N LEU A 10 21.46 -33.49 26.80
CA LEU A 10 21.32 -32.04 26.81
C LEU A 10 21.01 -31.50 25.41
N SER A 11 19.88 -30.80 25.40
CA SER A 11 19.25 -30.07 24.32
C SER A 11 20.05 -28.84 23.88
N VAL A 12 19.62 -28.30 22.75
CA VAL A 12 19.84 -26.92 22.25
C VAL A 12 21.18 -26.63 21.57
N ALA A 13 21.14 -26.65 20.24
CA ALA A 13 21.99 -25.82 19.40
C ALA A 13 21.16 -25.25 18.23
N CYS A 14 20.20 -24.37 18.53
CA CYS A 14 19.63 -23.45 17.54
C CYS A 14 20.35 -22.10 17.71
N GLY A 15 21.62 -22.07 17.26
CA GLY A 15 22.49 -20.91 17.37
C GLY A 15 22.45 -20.06 16.12
N LEU A 16 22.32 -18.75 16.34
CA LEU A 16 22.60 -17.63 15.42
C LEU A 16 21.49 -17.27 14.42
N ALA A 17 20.33 -16.88 14.95
CA ALA A 17 19.54 -15.87 14.24
C ALA A 17 20.37 -14.57 14.16
N PRO A 18 20.58 -13.97 12.98
CA PRO A 18 21.32 -12.72 12.87
C PRO A 18 20.63 -11.65 13.71
N THR A 19 21.41 -10.80 14.37
CA THR A 19 20.91 -9.75 15.30
C THR A 19 19.89 -8.82 14.64
N SER A 20 19.96 -8.65 13.32
CA SER A 20 18.98 -7.93 12.51
C SER A 20 17.61 -8.60 12.47
N PHE A 21 17.54 -9.93 12.49
CA PHE A 21 16.30 -10.70 12.52
C PHE A 21 15.63 -10.65 13.90
N LEU A 22 16.42 -10.76 14.97
CA LEU A 22 15.93 -10.56 16.34
C LEU A 22 15.39 -9.14 16.55
N ARG A 23 16.11 -8.11 16.05
CA ARG A 23 15.65 -6.72 16.13
C ARG A 23 14.37 -6.49 15.30
N ALA A 24 14.26 -7.11 14.12
CA ALA A 24 13.03 -7.06 13.32
C ALA A 24 11.84 -7.72 14.05
N GLN A 25 12.03 -8.89 14.66
CA GLN A 25 11.01 -9.58 15.46
C GLN A 25 10.57 -8.75 16.67
N GLU A 26 11.50 -8.11 17.37
CA GLU A 26 11.19 -7.27 18.53
C GLU A 26 10.42 -6.01 18.12
N THR A 27 10.76 -5.41 16.98
CA THR A 27 10.04 -4.25 16.43
C THR A 27 8.61 -4.63 16.04
N ALA A 28 8.44 -5.78 15.37
CA ALA A 28 7.13 -6.30 15.00
C ALA A 28 6.27 -6.65 16.22
N ALA A 29 6.85 -7.29 17.24
CA ALA A 29 6.15 -7.62 18.48
C ALA A 29 5.78 -6.37 19.31
N LYS A 30 6.56 -5.29 19.22
CA LYS A 30 6.26 -4.01 19.87
C LYS A 30 5.18 -3.20 19.14
N LEU A 31 5.03 -3.38 17.83
CA LEU A 31 3.93 -2.81 17.04
C LEU A 31 2.62 -3.57 17.31
N ALA A 32 2.68 -4.90 17.47
CA ALA A 32 1.50 -5.74 17.68
C ALA A 32 0.80 -5.56 19.04
N ARG A 33 1.51 -5.07 20.07
CA ARG A 33 0.94 -4.91 21.42
C ARG A 33 -0.04 -3.73 21.54
N ASP A 34 0.24 -2.62 20.84
CA ASP A 34 -0.55 -1.39 20.90
C ASP A 34 -0.73 -0.81 19.48
N PRO A 35 -1.45 -1.51 18.58
CA PRO A 35 -1.47 -1.17 17.15
C PRO A 35 -2.14 0.18 16.84
N SER A 36 -2.91 0.74 17.77
CA SER A 36 -3.62 2.02 17.61
C SER A 36 -2.83 3.24 18.08
N ILE A 37 -1.63 3.06 18.68
CA ILE A 37 -0.82 4.18 19.16
C ILE A 37 0.07 4.71 18.04
N VAL A 38 -0.19 5.97 17.65
CA VAL A 38 0.65 6.71 16.69
C VAL A 38 1.83 7.33 17.43
N ARG A 39 3.04 6.88 17.09
CA ARG A 39 4.34 7.28 17.66
C ARG A 39 5.09 8.28 16.77
N GLY A 40 4.72 8.40 15.50
CA GLY A 40 5.35 9.29 14.51
C GLY A 40 6.65 8.73 13.89
N ASP A 41 7.15 7.59 14.39
CA ASP A 41 8.33 6.88 13.91
C ASP A 41 8.01 5.56 13.18
N GLU A 42 6.75 5.36 12.78
CA GLU A 42 6.26 4.14 12.12
C GLU A 42 6.90 3.93 10.75
N LEU A 43 7.24 5.03 10.08
CA LEU A 43 7.92 5.03 8.79
C LEU A 43 9.37 5.49 8.95
N ASN A 44 10.30 4.58 8.65
CA ASN A 44 11.71 4.89 8.52
C ASN A 44 11.99 5.68 7.22
N ALA A 45 13.21 6.21 7.11
CA ALA A 45 13.60 7.07 5.98
C ALA A 45 13.50 6.37 4.60
N ALA A 46 13.82 5.07 4.54
CA ALA A 46 13.72 4.30 3.31
C ALA A 46 12.25 4.11 2.89
N GLN A 47 11.35 3.85 3.85
CA GLN A 47 9.91 3.75 3.62
C GLN A 47 9.32 5.08 3.13
N ARG A 48 9.68 6.19 3.76
CA ARG A 48 9.25 7.53 3.31
C ARG A 48 9.69 7.82 1.87
N THR A 49 10.95 7.51 1.56
CA THR A 49 11.49 7.65 0.20
C THR A 49 10.75 6.77 -0.81
N ALA A 50 10.37 5.54 -0.43
CA ALA A 50 9.60 4.65 -1.29
C ALA A 50 8.18 5.19 -1.56
N VAL A 51 7.52 5.72 -0.52
CA VAL A 51 6.22 6.39 -0.65
C VAL A 51 6.32 7.58 -1.60
N ASP A 52 7.30 8.47 -1.42
CA ASP A 52 7.49 9.64 -2.28
C ASP A 52 7.68 9.27 -3.76
N LYS A 53 8.46 8.21 -4.02
CA LYS A 53 8.66 7.67 -5.37
C LYS A 53 7.37 7.08 -5.96
N GLY A 54 6.59 6.38 -5.15
CA GLY A 54 5.29 5.82 -5.54
C GLY A 54 4.28 6.91 -5.90
N LEU A 55 4.14 7.93 -5.06
CA LEU A 55 3.26 9.08 -5.32
C LEU A 55 3.70 9.85 -6.58
N ALA A 56 5.01 10.05 -6.76
CA ALA A 56 5.54 10.65 -7.99
C ALA A 56 5.31 9.75 -9.23
N TRP A 57 5.20 8.43 -9.06
CA TRP A 57 4.81 7.51 -10.13
C TRP A 57 3.35 7.64 -10.47
N LEU A 58 2.46 7.63 -9.48
CA LEU A 58 1.04 7.83 -9.70
C LEU A 58 0.76 9.15 -10.42
N ALA A 59 1.40 10.23 -9.98
CA ALA A 59 1.19 11.55 -10.57
C ALA A 59 1.60 11.64 -12.04
N ARG A 60 2.64 10.91 -12.48
CA ARG A 60 3.07 10.89 -13.89
C ARG A 60 2.34 9.86 -14.74
N ALA A 61 1.86 8.78 -14.13
CA ALA A 61 1.18 7.68 -14.82
C ALA A 61 -0.31 8.00 -15.08
N GLN A 62 -0.87 8.98 -14.37
CA GLN A 62 -2.24 9.43 -14.56
C GLN A 62 -2.47 9.94 -15.99
N GLY A 63 -3.55 9.48 -16.63
CA GLY A 63 -3.98 9.94 -17.94
C GLY A 63 -4.37 11.43 -17.94
N ALA A 64 -4.42 12.03 -19.12
CA ALA A 64 -4.80 13.44 -19.27
C ALA A 64 -6.22 13.72 -18.75
N ASP A 65 -7.12 12.74 -18.88
CA ASP A 65 -8.50 12.78 -18.40
C ASP A 65 -8.66 12.44 -16.90
N GLY A 66 -7.55 12.20 -16.21
CA GLY A 66 -7.53 11.88 -14.79
C GLY A 66 -7.67 10.39 -14.45
N SER A 67 -7.97 9.55 -15.44
CA SER A 67 -8.12 8.11 -15.25
C SER A 67 -6.77 7.39 -15.11
N PHE A 68 -6.82 6.20 -14.52
CA PHE A 68 -5.74 5.22 -14.56
C PHE A 68 -6.16 4.06 -15.47
N GLY A 69 -5.37 3.87 -16.51
CA GLY A 69 -5.51 2.89 -17.58
C GLY A 69 -4.30 3.02 -18.51
N GLY A 70 -3.82 1.91 -19.08
CA GLY A 70 -2.62 1.89 -19.91
C GLY A 70 -2.94 1.59 -21.37
N ASP A 71 -1.90 1.52 -22.22
CA ASP A 71 -2.05 1.06 -23.60
C ASP A 71 -2.65 -0.35 -23.62
N GLY A 72 -3.92 -0.44 -24.03
CA GLY A 72 -4.69 -1.69 -24.08
C GLY A 72 -5.41 -2.08 -22.79
N LEU A 73 -5.28 -1.32 -21.69
CA LEU A 73 -6.05 -1.55 -20.46
C LEU A 73 -7.19 -0.52 -20.35
N PRO A 74 -8.46 -0.95 -20.16
CA PRO A 74 -9.56 -0.02 -20.01
C PRO A 74 -9.37 0.89 -18.79
N LYS A 75 -9.90 2.11 -18.89
CA LYS A 75 -9.90 3.08 -17.79
C LYS A 75 -10.66 2.48 -16.62
N ASN A 76 -9.97 2.25 -15.50
CA ASN A 76 -10.53 1.51 -14.39
C ASN A 76 -10.96 2.46 -13.26
N ALA A 77 -12.25 2.39 -12.91
CA ALA A 77 -12.87 3.22 -11.87
C ALA A 77 -12.23 2.98 -10.49
N ALA A 78 -12.09 1.72 -10.09
CA ALA A 78 -11.52 1.35 -8.79
C ALA A 78 -10.05 1.75 -8.68
N VAL A 79 -9.24 1.49 -9.71
CA VAL A 79 -7.81 1.88 -9.72
C VAL A 79 -7.67 3.40 -9.63
N THR A 80 -8.51 4.15 -10.36
CA THR A 80 -8.49 5.62 -10.30
C THR A 80 -8.89 6.16 -8.92
N ALA A 81 -9.93 5.58 -8.32
CA ALA A 81 -10.36 5.94 -6.97
C ALA A 81 -9.27 5.65 -5.93
N LEU A 82 -8.65 4.46 -5.99
CA LEU A 82 -7.59 4.07 -5.07
C LEU A 82 -6.35 4.96 -5.22
N ALA A 83 -5.95 5.28 -6.44
CA ALA A 83 -4.85 6.23 -6.70
C ALA A 83 -5.16 7.63 -6.13
N GLY A 84 -6.41 8.09 -6.25
CA GLY A 84 -6.88 9.33 -5.65
C GLY A 84 -6.77 9.32 -4.11
N ILE A 85 -7.21 8.23 -3.47
CA ILE A 85 -7.11 8.05 -2.02
C ILE A 85 -5.65 8.02 -1.56
N ALA A 86 -4.78 7.29 -2.24
CA ALA A 86 -3.35 7.24 -1.89
C ALA A 86 -2.69 8.63 -1.92
N LEU A 87 -3.03 9.47 -2.91
CA LEU A 87 -2.56 10.86 -2.98
C LEU A 87 -3.12 11.72 -1.82
N MET A 88 -4.36 11.47 -1.40
CA MET A 88 -5.00 12.16 -0.28
C MET A 88 -4.43 11.76 1.08
N GLU A 89 -4.10 10.48 1.28
CA GLU A 89 -3.46 9.98 2.49
C GLU A 89 -2.08 10.63 2.72
N ALA A 90 -1.40 11.03 1.64
CA ALA A 90 -0.18 11.82 1.71
C ALA A 90 -0.41 13.34 1.98
N GLY A 91 -1.65 13.75 2.27
CA GLY A 91 -2.01 15.13 2.62
C GLY A 91 -2.33 16.06 1.44
N ASN A 92 -2.54 15.53 0.23
CA ASN A 92 -2.95 16.33 -0.92
C ASN A 92 -4.48 16.41 -1.00
N LEU A 93 -5.04 17.58 -1.29
CA LEU A 93 -6.49 17.76 -1.45
C LEU A 93 -6.80 18.23 -2.87
N PRO A 94 -8.03 18.10 -3.38
CA PRO A 94 -8.40 18.68 -4.67
C PRO A 94 -8.00 20.17 -4.74
N GLY A 95 -7.09 20.50 -5.66
CA GLY A 95 -6.58 21.87 -5.84
C GLY A 95 -5.57 22.37 -4.80
N ARG A 96 -5.13 21.54 -3.83
CA ARG A 96 -4.18 21.92 -2.77
C ARG A 96 -3.07 20.89 -2.57
N GLY A 97 -1.85 21.36 -2.30
CA GLY A 97 -0.69 20.49 -2.10
C GLY A 97 -0.01 20.12 -3.42
N LYS A 98 1.12 19.42 -3.32
CA LYS A 98 1.99 19.10 -4.46
C LYS A 98 1.26 18.36 -5.59
N TYR A 99 0.39 17.42 -5.23
CA TYR A 99 -0.38 16.61 -6.17
C TYR A 99 -1.87 16.98 -6.19
N GLY A 100 -2.23 18.18 -5.74
CA GLY A 100 -3.64 18.58 -5.61
C GLY A 100 -4.40 18.59 -6.94
N GLN A 101 -3.71 18.88 -8.05
CA GLN A 101 -4.30 18.79 -9.38
C GLN A 101 -4.56 17.35 -9.81
N ASN A 102 -3.66 16.42 -9.47
CA ASN A 102 -3.86 14.99 -9.73
C ASN A 102 -5.08 14.44 -8.99
N VAL A 103 -5.24 14.83 -7.71
CA VAL A 103 -6.40 14.47 -6.89
C VAL A 103 -7.69 15.04 -7.49
N ALA A 104 -7.69 16.31 -7.89
CA ALA A 104 -8.85 16.94 -8.52
C ALA A 104 -9.27 16.22 -9.81
N LYS A 105 -8.30 15.78 -10.62
CA LYS A 105 -8.56 15.00 -11.84
C LYS A 105 -9.11 13.60 -11.55
N CYS A 106 -8.59 12.89 -10.55
CA CYS A 106 -9.17 11.60 -10.13
C CYS A 106 -10.64 11.78 -9.74
N LEU A 107 -10.94 12.80 -8.93
CA LEU A 107 -12.30 13.10 -8.50
C LEU A 107 -13.22 13.43 -9.69
N ALA A 108 -12.76 14.29 -10.60
CA ALA A 108 -13.52 14.65 -11.80
C ALA A 108 -13.83 13.43 -12.67
N PHE A 109 -12.86 12.53 -12.86
CA PHE A 109 -13.06 11.28 -13.59
C PHE A 109 -14.13 10.41 -12.94
N ILE A 110 -14.04 10.14 -11.63
CA ILE A 110 -15.03 9.32 -10.91
C ILE A 110 -16.44 9.91 -11.02
N LEU A 111 -16.58 11.22 -10.85
CA LEU A 111 -17.87 11.90 -11.00
C LEU A 111 -18.41 11.78 -12.42
N SER A 112 -17.55 11.82 -13.44
CA SER A 112 -17.98 11.69 -14.84
C SER A 112 -18.53 10.31 -15.22
N ILE A 113 -18.19 9.26 -14.44
CA ILE A 113 -18.66 7.89 -14.65
C ILE A 113 -19.66 7.43 -13.56
N THR A 114 -20.16 8.37 -12.76
CA THR A 114 -21.21 8.13 -11.77
C THR A 114 -22.56 8.33 -12.43
N GLN A 115 -23.38 7.29 -12.45
CA GLN A 115 -24.73 7.33 -13.02
C GLN A 115 -25.73 7.94 -12.03
N GLU A 116 -26.91 8.35 -12.52
CA GLU A 116 -27.99 8.89 -11.66
C GLU A 116 -28.43 7.90 -10.57
N SER A 117 -28.31 6.60 -10.83
CA SER A 117 -28.56 5.53 -9.85
C SER A 117 -27.55 5.47 -8.71
N GLY A 118 -26.45 6.24 -8.80
CA GLY A 118 -25.29 6.16 -7.89
C GLY A 118 -24.29 5.06 -8.27
N LEU A 119 -24.55 4.30 -9.34
CA LEU A 119 -23.61 3.30 -9.83
C LEU A 119 -22.37 3.98 -10.42
N ILE A 120 -21.20 3.65 -9.87
CA ILE A 120 -19.89 4.08 -10.39
C ILE A 120 -19.35 2.95 -11.26
N ALA A 121 -19.39 3.14 -12.58
CA ALA A 121 -18.87 2.16 -13.53
C ALA A 121 -18.34 2.87 -14.78
N GLY A 122 -17.07 2.62 -15.12
CA GLY A 122 -16.50 3.07 -16.39
C GLY A 122 -16.97 2.21 -17.56
N ASP A 123 -16.65 2.65 -18.77
CA ASP A 123 -16.91 1.89 -20.00
C ASP A 123 -16.04 0.64 -20.05
N GLN A 124 -16.61 -0.49 -19.62
CA GLN A 124 -15.95 -1.79 -19.57
C GLN A 124 -16.74 -2.80 -20.40
N SER A 125 -16.04 -3.44 -21.33
CA SER A 125 -16.58 -4.40 -22.29
C SER A 125 -17.28 -5.62 -21.67
N HIS A 126 -17.02 -5.94 -20.40
CA HIS A 126 -17.56 -7.12 -19.70
C HIS A 126 -18.62 -6.78 -18.64
N GLY A 127 -19.06 -5.52 -18.55
CA GLY A 127 -20.07 -5.04 -17.61
C GLY A 127 -19.52 -4.61 -16.24
N PRO A 128 -20.36 -3.94 -15.42
CA PRO A 128 -19.94 -3.24 -14.21
C PRO A 128 -19.35 -4.15 -13.12
N MET A 129 -19.65 -5.46 -13.13
CA MET A 129 -19.09 -6.41 -12.16
C MET A 129 -17.57 -6.53 -12.21
N TYR A 130 -16.92 -6.24 -13.34
CA TYR A 130 -15.48 -6.45 -13.52
C TYR A 130 -14.65 -5.18 -13.26
N GLY A 131 -15.28 -4.10 -12.78
CA GLY A 131 -14.59 -2.85 -12.44
C GLY A 131 -14.00 -2.78 -11.03
N HIS A 132 -13.87 -3.91 -10.35
CA HIS A 132 -13.53 -3.96 -8.91
C HIS A 132 -12.08 -3.60 -8.60
N GLY A 133 -11.18 -3.62 -9.59
CA GLY A 133 -9.77 -3.27 -9.40
C GLY A 133 -8.97 -4.34 -8.67
#